data_AF-Q9ARA1-F1
#
_entry.id   AF-Q9ARA1-F1
#
_cell.length_a   1.000
_cell.length_b   1.000
_cell.length_c   1.000
_cell.angle_alpha   90.00
_cell.angle_beta   90.00
_cell.angle_gamma   90.00
#
_symmetry.space_group_name_H-M   'P 1'
#
loop_
_entity.id
_entity.type
_entity.pdbx_description
1 polymer ?
#
loop_
_entity_poly.entity_id
_entity_poly.type
_entity_poly.pdbx_seq_one_letter_code
_entity_poly.pdbx_strand_id
1 'polypeptide(L)'
;LLVLDDVNEEFDFEKILGWRENFFPGSRFIITTRNKEVVSSLKSRELYEPNEMSFDFSLQLFSKYAFRTISPPEDYESLSRDIVTTAAGLPLALSS
;
A
#
# COMPACT_ATOMS: atom_id res chain seq x y z
N LEU A 1 8.82 2.08 16.71
CA LEU A 1 7.91 1.78 15.59
C LEU A 1 8.22 0.37 15.15
N LEU A 2 7.22 -0.50 15.09
CA LEU A 2 7.34 -1.85 14.53
C LEU A 2 6.40 -1.96 13.33
N VAL A 3 6.89 -2.53 12.23
CA VAL A 3 6.10 -2.79 11.02
C VAL A 3 6.05 -4.29 10.79
N LEU A 4 4.85 -4.83 10.64
CA LEU A 4 4.58 -6.23 10.33
C LEU A 4 3.96 -6.26 8.93
N ASP A 5 4.70 -6.82 7.98
CA ASP A 5 4.32 -6.82 6.57
C ASP A 5 3.69 -8.15 6.14
N ASP A 6 2.66 -8.09 5.30
CA ASP A 6 1.95 -9.23 4.68
C ASP A 6 1.49 -10.31 5.68
N VAL A 7 0.87 -9.88 6.78
CA VAL A 7 0.38 -10.77 7.83
C VAL A 7 -0.83 -11.61 7.35
N ASN A 8 -0.80 -12.92 7.57
CA ASN A 8 -1.87 -13.87 7.24
C ASN A 8 -2.62 -14.40 8.48
N GLU A 9 -3.61 -15.29 8.26
CA GLU A 9 -4.70 -15.66 9.19
C GLU A 9 -4.29 -16.18 10.57
N GLU A 10 -3.05 -16.60 10.78
CA GLU A 10 -2.60 -17.20 12.05
C GLU A 10 -1.98 -16.21 13.05
N PHE A 11 -2.09 -14.89 12.79
CA PHE A 11 -1.43 -13.90 13.63
C PHE A 11 -2.18 -13.64 14.95
N ASP A 12 -1.85 -14.42 15.96
CA ASP A 12 -2.23 -14.16 17.34
C ASP A 12 -1.37 -13.03 17.92
N PHE A 13 -1.91 -11.82 17.86
CA PHE A 13 -1.26 -10.61 18.34
C PHE A 13 -0.88 -10.67 19.81
N GLU A 14 -1.67 -11.31 20.66
CA GLU A 14 -1.37 -11.39 22.09
C GLU A 14 -0.18 -12.32 22.35
N LYS A 15 -0.13 -13.43 21.61
CA LYS A 15 0.98 -14.40 21.69
C LYS A 15 2.30 -13.84 21.17
N ILE A 16 2.27 -13.05 20.10
CA ILE A 16 3.49 -12.55 19.44
C ILE A 16 3.98 -11.25 20.08
N LEU A 17 3.07 -10.33 20.41
CA LEU A 17 3.46 -9.02 20.93
C LEU A 17 3.50 -8.97 22.45
N GLY A 18 3.00 -10.00 23.14
CA GLY A 18 3.11 -10.14 24.60
C GLY A 18 2.54 -8.94 25.34
N TRP A 19 1.21 -8.79 25.37
CA TRP A 19 0.43 -7.75 26.06
C TRP A 19 0.83 -6.28 25.83
N ARG A 20 -0.20 -5.41 25.74
CA ARG A 20 -0.04 -3.96 25.53
C ARG A 20 0.75 -3.25 26.65
N GLU A 21 0.84 -3.85 27.82
CA GLU A 21 1.46 -3.26 29.01
C GLU A 21 2.99 -3.22 28.96
N ASN A 22 3.60 -3.99 28.05
CA ASN A 22 5.06 -4.01 27.87
C ASN A 22 5.56 -2.91 26.92
N PHE A 23 4.67 -2.12 26.32
CA PHE A 23 5.07 -1.08 25.38
C PHE A 23 5.19 0.27 26.05
N PHE A 24 6.34 0.92 25.83
CA PHE A 24 6.54 2.30 26.24
C PHE A 24 5.51 3.21 25.57
N PRO A 25 5.00 4.24 26.28
CA PRO A 25 4.16 5.26 25.68
C PRO A 25 4.77 5.84 24.40
N GLY A 26 3.96 5.99 23.35
CA GLY A 26 4.43 6.43 22.02
C GLY A 26 4.91 5.32 21.09
N SER A 27 4.92 4.06 21.54
CA SER A 27 5.11 2.90 20.67
C SER A 27 4.01 2.82 19.61
N ARG A 28 4.39 2.55 18.36
CA ARG A 28 3.50 2.45 17.20
C ARG A 28 3.72 1.13 16.47
N PHE A 29 2.62 0.51 16.05
CA PHE A 29 2.59 -0.72 15.26
C PHE A 29 1.85 -0.44 13.96
N ILE A 30 2.46 -0.80 12.84
CA ILE A 30 1.81 -0.77 11.52
C ILE A 30 1.76 -2.21 11.03
N ILE A 31 0.59 -2.64 10.60
CA ILE A 31 0.36 -3.99 10.06
C ILE A 31 -0.22 -3.82 8.67
N THR A 32 0.38 -4.48 7.69
CA THR A 32 -0.20 -4.62 6.36
C THR A 32 -0.72 -6.05 6.21
N THR A 33 -1.89 -6.19 5.61
CA THR A 33 -2.49 -7.49 5.33
C THR A 33 -3.43 -7.36 4.14
N ARG A 34 -3.59 -8.45 3.40
CA ARG A 34 -4.60 -8.60 2.35
C ARG A 34 -5.90 -9.21 2.88
N ASN A 35 -5.92 -9.66 4.14
CA ASN A 35 -7.06 -10.30 4.75
C ASN A 35 -7.74 -9.40 5.79
N LYS A 36 -8.98 -8.98 5.50
CA LYS A 36 -9.78 -8.14 6.41
C LYS A 36 -10.13 -8.84 7.73
N GLU A 37 -10.12 -10.18 7.77
CA GLU A 37 -10.39 -10.95 8.98
C GLU A 37 -9.28 -10.83 10.03
N VAL A 38 -8.01 -10.75 9.60
CA VAL A 38 -6.86 -10.48 10.50
C VAL A 38 -7.08 -9.18 11.28
N VAL A 39 -7.69 -8.20 10.62
CA VAL A 39 -7.95 -6.87 11.17
C VAL A 39 -9.10 -6.88 12.18
N SER A 40 -10.15 -7.67 11.94
CA SER A 40 -11.31 -7.76 12.84
C SER A 40 -10.95 -8.28 14.24
N SER A 41 -9.91 -9.12 14.33
CA SER A 41 -9.39 -9.65 15.60
C SER A 41 -8.78 -8.58 16.51
N LEU A 42 -8.37 -7.45 15.93
CA LEU A 42 -7.69 -6.36 16.62
C LEU A 42 -8.66 -5.32 17.15
N LYS A 43 -9.37 -5.64 18.24
CA LYS A 43 -10.25 -4.68 18.92
C LYS A 43 -9.44 -3.42 19.32
N SER A 44 -9.92 -2.22 18.95
CA SER A 44 -9.35 -0.87 19.22
C SER A 44 -8.18 -0.37 18.34
N ARG A 45 -8.26 -0.47 17.00
CA ARG A 45 -7.26 0.12 16.09
C ARG A 45 -7.89 0.94 14.97
N GLU A 46 -7.12 1.89 14.45
CA GLU A 46 -7.46 2.61 13.22
C GLU A 46 -7.24 1.68 12.02
N LEU A 47 -8.26 1.57 11.17
CA LEU A 47 -8.20 0.79 9.93
C LEU A 47 -7.97 1.73 8.76
N TYR A 48 -6.99 1.39 7.93
CA TYR A 48 -6.68 2.13 6.72
C TYR A 48 -6.73 1.19 5.53
N GLU A 49 -7.71 1.41 4.66
CA GLU A 49 -7.78 0.77 3.34
C GLU A 49 -7.17 1.75 2.33
N PRO A 50 -6.03 1.44 1.70
CA PRO A 50 -5.45 2.29 0.67
C PRO A 50 -6.40 2.41 -0.52
N ASN A 51 -6.66 3.65 -0.96
CA ASN A 51 -7.43 3.90 -2.17
C ASN A 51 -6.58 3.62 -3.42
N GLU A 52 -7.26 3.38 -4.54
CA GLU A 52 -6.65 3.38 -5.87
C GLU A 52 -5.91 4.69 -6.15
N MET A 53 -4.83 4.61 -6.93
CA MET A 53 -4.04 5.77 -7.31
C MET A 53 -4.81 6.64 -8.31
N SER A 54 -4.77 7.96 -8.14
CA SER A 54 -5.39 8.86 -9.11
C SER A 54 -4.73 8.74 -10.48
N PHE A 55 -5.44 9.14 -11.53
CA PHE A 55 -4.91 9.14 -12.90
C PHE A 55 -3.60 9.92 -13.01
N ASP A 56 -3.52 11.12 -12.43
CA ASP A 56 -2.34 11.97 -12.50
C ASP A 56 -1.13 11.34 -11.79
N PHE A 57 -1.34 10.76 -10.61
CA PHE A 57 -0.25 10.06 -9.90
C PHE A 57 0.14 8.77 -10.62
N SER A 58 -0.81 8.08 -11.25
CA SER A 58 -0.55 6.89 -12.04
C SER A 58 0.29 7.22 -13.29
N LEU A 59 0.00 8.33 -13.95
CA LEU A 59 0.79 8.82 -15.09
C LEU A 59 2.20 9.22 -14.68
N GLN A 60 2.35 9.87 -13.52
CA GLN A 60 3.67 10.18 -12.97
C GLN A 60 4.44 8.92 -12.58
N LEU A 61 3.78 7.95 -11.96
CA LEU A 61 4.40 6.68 -11.58
C LEU A 61 4.89 5.94 -12.82
N PHE A 62 4.01 5.73 -13.80
CA PHE A 62 4.36 5.09 -15.06
C PHE A 62 5.54 5.80 -15.73
N SER A 63 5.48 7.13 -15.85
CA SER A 63 6.53 7.93 -16.49
C SER A 63 7.88 7.79 -15.78
N LYS A 64 7.85 7.73 -14.44
CA LYS A 64 9.05 7.55 -13.63
C LYS A 64 9.72 6.20 -13.86
N TYR A 65 8.95 5.14 -14.07
CA TYR A 65 9.49 3.80 -14.32
C TYR A 65 9.89 3.59 -15.78
N ALA A 66 9.02 3.95 -16.73
CA ALA A 66 9.24 3.74 -18.16
C ALA A 66 10.26 4.71 -18.77
N PHE A 67 10.23 5.99 -18.37
CA PHE A 67 10.99 7.07 -19.03
C PHE A 67 12.00 7.76 -18.11
N ARG A 68 11.98 7.47 -16.80
CA ARG A 68 12.80 8.14 -15.77
C ARG A 68 12.53 9.65 -15.66
N THR A 69 11.31 10.07 -16.02
CA THR A 69 10.82 11.45 -15.98
C THR A 69 9.49 11.51 -15.22
N ILE A 70 8.98 12.72 -14.92
CA ILE A 70 7.69 12.89 -14.20
C ILE A 70 6.50 12.85 -15.17
N SER A 71 6.73 13.10 -16.46
CA SER A 71 5.74 13.05 -17.53
C SER A 71 6.25 12.24 -18.71
N PRO A 72 5.37 11.64 -19.53
CA PRO A 72 5.81 10.91 -20.71
C PRO A 72 6.39 11.88 -21.75
N PRO A 73 7.31 11.44 -22.63
CA PRO A 73 7.66 12.20 -23.82
C PRO A 73 6.44 12.41 -24.71
N GLU A 74 6.43 13.48 -25.50
CA GLU A 74 5.29 13.87 -26.36
C GLU A 74 4.83 12.73 -27.27
N ASP A 75 5.78 12.04 -27.93
CA ASP A 75 5.50 10.90 -28.81
C ASP A 75 4.82 9.71 -28.10
N TYR A 76 4.90 9.64 -26.77
CA TYR A 76 4.33 8.57 -25.95
C TYR A 76 3.16 9.04 -25.10
N GLU A 77 2.69 10.29 -25.19
CA GLU A 77 1.66 10.81 -24.29
C GLU A 77 0.36 10.00 -24.41
N SER A 78 -0.16 9.80 -25.62
CA SER A 78 -1.39 9.03 -25.84
C SER A 78 -1.27 7.60 -25.33
N LEU A 79 -0.19 6.90 -25.68
CA LEU A 79 0.03 5.51 -25.27
C LEU A 79 0.17 5.38 -23.74
N SER A 80 0.84 6.34 -23.10
CA SER A 80 1.02 6.35 -21.65
C SER A 80 -0.31 6.53 -20.93
N ARG A 81 -1.19 7.39 -21.46
CA ARG A 81 -2.55 7.56 -20.93
C ARG A 81 -3.36 6.27 -21.05
N ASP A 82 -3.31 5.60 -22.20
CA ASP A 82 -4.02 4.32 -22.42
C ASP A 82 -3.54 3.22 -21.47
N ILE A 83 -2.22 3.09 -21.27
CA ILE A 83 -1.63 2.15 -20.31
C ILE A 83 -2.10 2.45 -18.89
N VAL A 84 -2.04 3.72 -18.49
CA VAL A 84 -2.44 4.16 -17.14
C VAL A 84 -3.92 3.93 -16.89
N THR A 85 -4.78 4.21 -17.88
CA THR A 85 -6.21 3.89 -17.80
C THR A 85 -6.44 2.39 -17.66
N THR A 86 -5.68 1.57 -18.40
CA THR A 86 -5.78 0.10 -18.33
C THR A 86 -5.35 -0.46 -16.98
N ALA A 87 -4.34 0.14 -16.34
CA ALA A 87 -3.86 -0.26 -15.03
C ALA A 87 -4.83 0.06 -13.87
N ALA A 88 -5.88 0.84 -14.12
CA ALA A 88 -6.97 1.11 -13.17
C ALA A 88 -6.48 1.56 -11.78
N GLY A 89 -5.47 2.43 -11.72
CA GLY A 89 -4.95 2.96 -10.47
C GLY A 89 -4.16 1.96 -9.62
N LEU A 90 -3.85 0.76 -10.12
CA LEU A 90 -3.03 -0.25 -9.44
C LEU A 90 -1.54 0.08 -9.62
N PRO A 91 -0.81 0.50 -8.57
CA PRO A 91 0.58 0.94 -8.72
C PRO A 91 1.51 -0.17 -9.21
N LEU A 92 1.27 -1.41 -8.77
CA LEU A 92 2.09 -2.57 -9.12
C LEU A 92 2.03 -2.89 -10.62
N ALA A 93 0.92 -2.58 -11.30
CA ALA A 93 0.78 -2.76 -12.74
C ALA A 93 1.54 -1.70 -13.57
N LEU A 94 1.97 -0.59 -12.94
CA LEU A 94 2.62 0.54 -13.60
C LEU A 94 4.13 0.63 -13.32
N SER A 95 4.59 -0.07 -12.29
CA SER A 95 5.96 0.02 -11.78
C SER A 95 6.79 -1.26 -12.01
N SER A 96 6.39 -2.07 -12.99
CA SER A 96 7.03 -3.34 -13.35
C SER A 96 8.35 -3.15 -14.12
#